data_AF-A0A6B3ICF7-F1
#
_entry.id   AF-A0A6B3ICF7-F1
#
_cell.length_a   1.000
_cell.length_b   1.000
_cell.length_c   1.000
_cell.angle_alpha   90.00
_cell.angle_beta   90.00
_cell.angle_gamma   90.00
#
_symmetry.space_group_name_H-M   'P 1'
#
loop_
_entity.id
_entity.type
_entity.pdbx_description
1 polymer ?
#
loop_
_entity_poly.entity_id
_entity_poly.type
_entity_poly.pdbx_seq_one_letter_code
_entity_poly.pdbx_strand_id
1 'polypeptide(L)'
;MALRLDPDRVVVYASTWKRGEEGTAATAAFDAEQPFTVVRDRTTMLLPTPRVTRRATALLREHGCTSVWFGAAAPLGLMAPALRRAGAKRLVATTHGHEAGWAQLPASRQLLRRIGDGTDTITYLGEYTRSRIAAALTPDAAARMVQLPPGVDEKT
;
A
#
# COMPACT_ATOMS: atom_id res chain seq x y z
N MET A 1 8.81 8.85 3.75
CA MET A 1 9.32 7.80 2.83
C MET A 1 9.23 8.21 1.36
N ALA A 2 8.07 8.65 0.84
CA ALA A 2 7.96 9.08 -0.56
C ALA A 2 8.95 10.21 -0.94
N LEU A 3 9.17 11.18 -0.03
CA LEU A 3 10.17 12.26 -0.19
C LEU A 3 11.63 11.79 -0.25
N ARG A 4 11.93 10.52 0.04
CA ARG A 4 13.27 9.94 -0.10
C ARG A 4 13.46 9.22 -1.44
N LEU A 5 12.43 9.21 -2.29
CA LEU A 5 12.48 8.70 -3.65
C LEU A 5 12.57 9.86 -4.65
N ASP A 6 13.02 9.55 -5.85
CA ASP A 6 13.00 10.48 -6.98
C ASP A 6 11.55 10.89 -7.29
N PRO A 7 11.18 12.17 -7.14
CA PRO A 7 9.80 12.63 -7.26
C PRO A 7 9.20 12.40 -8.65
N ASP A 8 10.02 12.46 -9.71
CA ASP A 8 9.58 12.26 -11.10
C ASP A 8 9.21 10.80 -11.38
N ARG A 9 9.55 9.90 -10.45
CA ARG A 9 9.29 8.45 -10.54
C ARG A 9 8.23 7.98 -9.55
N VAL A 10 7.55 8.90 -8.87
CA VAL A 10 6.54 8.59 -7.86
C VAL A 10 5.19 9.18 -8.24
N VAL A 11 4.16 8.33 -8.20
CA VAL A 11 2.76 8.73 -8.27
C VAL A 11 2.04 8.16 -7.06
N VAL A 12 1.36 9.03 -6.31
CA VAL A 12 0.61 8.65 -5.12
C VAL A 12 -0.88 8.62 -5.46
N TYR A 13 -1.54 7.51 -5.21
CA TYR A 13 -2.99 7.39 -5.30
C TYR A 13 -3.60 7.28 -3.90
N ALA A 14 -4.38 8.28 -3.50
CA ALA A 14 -4.87 8.43 -2.12
C ALA A 14 -6.36 8.83 -2.05
N SER A 15 -7.04 8.49 -0.96
CA SER A 15 -8.39 9.00 -0.66
C SER A 15 -8.36 10.50 -0.33
N THR A 16 -9.51 11.15 -0.40
CA THR A 16 -9.71 12.54 0.02
C THR A 16 -10.13 12.60 1.49
N TRP A 17 -9.49 13.44 2.29
CA TRP A 17 -9.84 13.59 3.70
C TRP A 17 -11.14 14.40 3.85
N LYS A 18 -12.08 13.88 4.66
CA LYS A 18 -13.46 14.40 4.86
C LYS A 18 -14.30 14.52 3.58
N ARG A 19 -15.63 14.41 3.72
CA ARG A 19 -16.56 14.73 2.64
C ARG A 19 -16.93 16.20 2.75
N GLY A 20 -16.64 16.99 1.73
CA GLY A 20 -16.98 18.41 1.67
C GLY A 20 -15.92 19.26 0.98
N GLU A 21 -16.26 20.51 0.72
CA GLU A 21 -15.36 21.48 0.09
C GLU A 21 -14.12 21.75 0.94
N GLU A 22 -14.27 21.88 2.26
CA GLU A 22 -13.16 22.08 3.20
C GLU A 22 -12.11 20.96 3.09
N GLY A 23 -12.56 19.70 3.12
CA GLY A 23 -11.68 18.53 3.01
C GLY A 23 -10.98 18.45 1.66
N THR A 24 -11.70 18.80 0.59
CA THR A 24 -11.16 18.84 -0.78
C THR A 24 -10.12 19.96 -0.91
N ALA A 25 -10.40 21.15 -0.39
CA ALA A 25 -9.50 22.29 -0.42
C ALA A 25 -8.24 22.03 0.41
N ALA A 26 -8.38 21.46 1.61
CA ALA A 26 -7.24 21.12 2.47
C ALA A 26 -6.33 20.06 1.85
N THR A 27 -6.91 19.02 1.23
CA THR A 27 -6.10 18.01 0.53
C THR A 27 -5.45 18.57 -0.72
N ALA A 28 -6.13 19.43 -1.48
CA ALA A 28 -5.54 20.10 -2.64
C ALA A 28 -4.37 21.03 -2.25
N ALA A 29 -4.51 21.78 -1.14
CA ALA A 29 -3.44 22.62 -0.61
C ALA A 29 -2.22 21.77 -0.22
N PHE A 30 -2.43 20.67 0.52
CA PHE A 30 -1.34 19.74 0.86
C PHE A 30 -0.70 19.11 -0.38
N ASP A 31 -1.49 18.73 -1.38
CA ASP A 31 -1.00 18.11 -2.61
C ASP A 31 -0.14 19.06 -3.44
N ALA A 32 -0.47 20.36 -3.45
CA ALA A 32 0.30 21.39 -4.14
C ALA A 32 1.70 21.60 -3.55
N GLU A 33 1.91 21.23 -2.28
CA GLU A 33 3.21 21.28 -1.61
C GLU A 33 4.07 20.03 -1.88
N GLN A 34 3.52 18.98 -2.49
CA GLN A 34 4.27 17.75 -2.74
C GLN A 34 5.10 17.85 -4.01
N PRO A 35 6.34 17.31 -4.02
CA PRO A 35 7.19 17.34 -5.20
C PRO A 35 6.80 16.29 -6.26
N PHE A 36 5.85 15.40 -5.95
CA PHE A 36 5.44 14.29 -6.82
C PHE A 36 3.94 14.34 -7.12
N THR A 37 3.52 13.62 -8.16
CA THR A 37 2.11 13.60 -8.57
C THR A 37 1.23 12.91 -7.52
N VAL A 38 0.17 13.59 -7.06
CA VAL A 38 -0.86 13.02 -6.20
C VAL A 38 -2.19 12.95 -6.95
N VAL A 39 -2.75 11.75 -7.08
CA VAL A 39 -4.07 11.50 -7.62
C VAL A 39 -5.04 11.19 -6.47
N ARG A 40 -6.03 12.06 -6.29
CA ARG A 40 -7.06 11.90 -5.25
C ARG A 40 -8.26 11.12 -5.75
N ASP A 41 -8.69 10.13 -4.97
CA ASP A 41 -9.99 9.48 -5.09
C ASP A 41 -11.04 10.24 -4.29
N ARG A 42 -12.26 10.31 -4.80
CA ARG A 42 -13.39 11.00 -4.17
C ARG A 42 -13.87 10.33 -2.89
N THR A 43 -13.47 9.08 -2.61
CA THR A 43 -13.83 8.40 -1.36
C THR A 43 -12.97 8.88 -0.20
N THR A 44 -13.54 8.82 1.00
CA THR A 44 -12.82 9.11 2.25
C THR A 44 -11.97 7.94 2.75
N MET A 45 -12.21 6.75 2.20
CA MET A 45 -11.45 5.55 2.48
C MET A 45 -11.25 4.79 1.17
N LEU A 46 -10.01 4.44 0.87
CA LEU A 46 -9.70 3.56 -0.25
C LEU A 46 -9.91 2.11 0.19
N LEU A 47 -10.80 1.42 -0.54
CA LEU A 47 -11.09 0.01 -0.36
C LEU A 47 -10.87 -0.74 -1.68
N PRO A 48 -10.50 -2.03 -1.67
CA PRO A 48 -10.23 -2.84 -2.87
C PRO A 48 -11.52 -3.22 -3.60
N THR A 49 -12.29 -2.21 -4.00
CA THR A 49 -13.51 -2.36 -4.80
C THR A 49 -13.15 -2.41 -6.28
N PRO A 50 -14.00 -3.01 -7.15
CA PRO A 50 -13.75 -3.05 -8.58
C PRO A 50 -13.49 -1.67 -9.20
N ARG A 51 -14.16 -0.61 -8.71
CA ARG A 51 -13.95 0.77 -9.17
C ARG A 51 -12.53 1.27 -8.84
N VAL A 52 -12.12 1.11 -7.58
CA VAL A 52 -10.79 1.54 -7.11
C VAL A 52 -9.69 0.73 -7.81
N THR A 53 -9.89 -0.58 -7.98
CA THR A 53 -8.94 -1.43 -8.71
C THR A 53 -8.82 -1.02 -10.16
N ARG A 54 -9.94 -0.76 -10.87
CA ARG A 54 -9.88 -0.24 -12.25
C ARG A 54 -9.13 1.08 -12.33
N ARG A 55 -9.40 2.02 -11.41
CA ARG A 55 -8.69 3.30 -11.38
C ARG A 55 -7.19 3.11 -11.14
N ALA A 56 -6.81 2.27 -10.17
CA ALA A 56 -5.41 1.96 -9.92
C ALA A 56 -4.71 1.31 -11.14
N THR A 57 -5.39 0.38 -11.84
CA THR A 57 -4.83 -0.21 -13.08
C THR A 57 -4.73 0.78 -14.23
N ALA A 58 -5.63 1.77 -14.31
CA ALA A 58 -5.56 2.83 -15.30
C ALA A 58 -4.36 3.75 -15.02
N LEU A 59 -4.19 4.19 -13.77
CA LEU A 59 -3.05 5.01 -13.34
C LEU A 59 -1.72 4.31 -13.57
N LEU A 60 -1.65 3.01 -13.27
CA LEU A 60 -0.46 2.20 -13.54
C LEU A 60 -0.03 2.31 -15.02
N ARG A 61 -0.97 2.25 -15.95
CA ARG A 61 -0.70 2.33 -17.39
C ARG A 61 -0.44 3.77 -17.85
N GLU A 62 -1.25 4.70 -17.39
CA GLU A 62 -1.19 6.14 -17.70
C GLU A 62 0.19 6.72 -17.37
N HIS A 63 0.75 6.35 -16.21
CA HIS A 63 2.06 6.83 -15.76
C HIS A 63 3.20 5.85 -16.05
N GLY A 64 2.96 4.76 -16.80
CA GLY A 64 4.00 3.76 -17.11
C GLY A 64 4.61 3.09 -15.87
N CYS A 65 3.90 3.07 -14.75
CA CYS A 65 4.40 2.51 -13.50
C CYS A 65 4.58 0.99 -13.63
N THR A 66 5.73 0.49 -13.22
CA THR A 66 6.02 -0.95 -13.19
C THR A 66 6.09 -1.51 -11.77
N SER A 67 6.16 -0.62 -10.77
CA SER A 67 6.18 -0.99 -9.35
C SER A 67 4.99 -0.35 -8.65
N VAL A 68 4.37 -1.09 -7.74
CA VAL A 68 3.28 -0.59 -6.90
C VAL A 68 3.63 -0.88 -5.45
N TRP A 69 3.38 0.10 -4.60
CA TRP A 69 3.59 -0.02 -3.18
C TRP A 69 2.28 0.27 -2.45
N PHE A 70 1.74 -0.73 -1.77
CA PHE A 70 0.62 -0.57 -0.86
C PHE A 70 1.14 -0.06 0.49
N GLY A 71 0.83 1.20 0.81
CA GLY A 71 1.18 1.81 2.10
C GLY A 71 0.60 1.09 3.31
N ALA A 72 -0.51 0.36 3.12
CA ALA A 72 -1.04 -0.63 4.07
C ALA A 72 -1.36 -1.92 3.31
N ALA A 73 -0.83 -3.05 3.79
CA ALA A 73 -0.97 -4.34 3.13
C ALA A 73 -2.43 -4.78 3.07
N ALA A 74 -3.14 -4.74 4.19
CA ALA A 74 -4.55 -5.08 4.26
C ALA A 74 -5.42 -3.81 4.36
N PRO A 75 -6.54 -3.72 3.61
CA PRO A 75 -7.05 -4.68 2.63
C PRO A 75 -6.54 -4.44 1.18
N LEU A 76 -5.79 -3.36 0.92
CA LEU A 76 -5.47 -2.91 -0.44
C LEU A 76 -4.64 -3.89 -1.27
N GLY A 77 -3.80 -4.69 -0.62
CA GLY A 77 -2.99 -5.73 -1.25
C GLY A 77 -3.81 -6.77 -2.02
N LEU A 78 -5.12 -6.90 -1.75
CA LEU A 78 -6.02 -7.74 -2.56
C LEU A 78 -6.11 -7.34 -4.03
N MET A 79 -5.75 -6.09 -4.36
CA MET A 79 -5.72 -5.62 -5.75
C MET A 79 -4.52 -6.16 -6.53
N ALA A 80 -3.58 -6.84 -5.86
CA ALA A 80 -2.35 -7.36 -6.44
C ALA A 80 -2.55 -8.14 -7.76
N PRO A 81 -3.43 -9.15 -7.86
CA PRO A 81 -3.58 -9.91 -9.10
C PRO A 81 -4.07 -9.07 -10.29
N ALA A 82 -4.93 -8.08 -10.05
CA ALA A 82 -5.43 -7.20 -11.10
C ALA A 82 -4.36 -6.23 -11.59
N LEU A 83 -3.57 -5.66 -10.68
CA LEU A 83 -2.41 -4.82 -11.02
C LEU A 83 -1.36 -5.62 -11.77
N ARG A 84 -1.20 -6.91 -11.43
CA ARG A 84 -0.27 -7.80 -12.12
C ARG A 84 -0.69 -8.08 -13.56
N ARG A 85 -1.96 -8.40 -13.79
CA ARG A 85 -2.53 -8.48 -15.14
C ARG A 85 -2.45 -7.16 -15.91
N ALA A 86 -2.43 -6.02 -15.21
CA ALA A 86 -2.30 -4.72 -15.84
C ALA A 86 -0.86 -4.34 -16.24
N GLY A 87 0.15 -5.12 -15.84
CA GLY A 87 1.55 -4.92 -16.22
C GLY A 87 2.50 -4.59 -15.07
N ALA A 88 2.02 -4.57 -13.81
CA ALA A 88 2.91 -4.34 -12.68
C ALA A 88 3.95 -5.46 -12.58
N LYS A 89 5.23 -5.14 -12.44
CA LYS A 89 6.34 -6.09 -12.29
C LYS A 89 6.76 -6.28 -10.84
N ARG A 90 6.63 -5.24 -10.01
CA ARG A 90 6.93 -5.30 -8.56
C ARG A 90 5.75 -4.83 -7.70
N LEU A 91 5.37 -5.58 -6.66
CA LEU A 91 4.34 -5.22 -5.66
C LEU A 91 4.96 -5.36 -4.28
N VAL A 92 4.98 -4.25 -3.56
CA VAL A 92 5.40 -4.19 -2.16
C VAL A 92 4.17 -3.90 -1.31
N ALA A 93 4.00 -4.64 -0.22
CA ALA A 93 2.93 -4.40 0.75
C ALA A 93 3.53 -4.12 2.13
N THR A 94 3.25 -2.95 2.68
CA THR A 94 3.74 -2.59 4.02
C THR A 94 2.73 -2.98 5.09
N THR A 95 3.16 -3.80 6.04
CA THR A 95 2.35 -4.15 7.21
C THR A 95 2.61 -3.18 8.35
N HIS A 96 1.56 -2.91 9.13
CA HIS A 96 1.63 -2.15 10.37
C HIS A 96 1.37 -3.07 11.58
N GLY A 97 1.36 -2.49 12.79
CA GLY A 97 1.12 -3.25 14.02
C GLY A 97 -0.26 -3.92 14.11
N HIS A 98 -1.28 -3.38 13.43
CA HIS A 98 -2.65 -3.90 13.49
C HIS A 98 -2.80 -5.25 12.79
N GLU A 99 -1.99 -5.50 11.75
CA GLU A 99 -1.95 -6.77 11.01
C GLU A 99 -1.45 -7.93 11.88
N ALA A 100 -0.64 -7.66 12.90
CA ALA A 100 -0.23 -8.66 13.90
C ALA A 100 -1.38 -9.10 14.82
N GLY A 101 -2.39 -8.26 15.01
CA GLY A 101 -3.66 -8.64 15.68
C GLY A 101 -4.60 -9.39 14.73
N TRP A 102 -4.66 -8.98 13.46
CA TRP A 102 -5.47 -9.63 12.43
C TRP A 102 -4.97 -11.04 12.07
N ALA A 103 -3.68 -11.31 12.20
CA ALA A 103 -3.11 -12.64 11.97
C ALA A 103 -3.68 -13.74 12.89
N GLN A 104 -4.45 -13.38 13.93
CA GLN A 104 -5.09 -14.31 14.86
C GLN A 104 -6.52 -14.70 14.47
N LEU A 105 -7.23 -13.93 13.63
CA LEU A 105 -8.61 -14.23 13.26
C LEU A 105 -8.66 -15.03 11.93
N PRO A 106 -9.49 -16.09 11.80
CA PRO A 106 -9.51 -16.97 10.63
C PRO A 106 -9.74 -16.28 9.28
N ALA A 107 -10.62 -15.26 9.24
CA ALA A 107 -10.94 -14.53 8.01
C ALA A 107 -9.78 -13.64 7.56
N SER A 108 -9.16 -12.91 8.48
CA SER A 108 -8.01 -12.06 8.17
C SER A 108 -6.74 -12.87 7.91
N ARG A 109 -6.59 -14.08 8.45
CA ARG A 109 -5.53 -15.02 8.05
C ARG A 109 -5.61 -15.38 6.57
N GLN A 110 -6.80 -15.73 6.08
CA GLN A 110 -7.00 -16.01 4.65
C GLN A 110 -6.72 -14.79 3.77
N LEU A 111 -7.11 -13.60 4.24
CA LEU A 111 -6.82 -12.33 3.59
C LEU A 111 -5.30 -12.09 3.48
N LEU A 112 -4.58 -12.21 4.60
CA LEU A 112 -3.13 -12.05 4.64
C LEU A 112 -2.42 -13.06 3.73
N ARG A 113 -2.86 -14.32 3.72
CA ARG A 113 -2.34 -15.35 2.83
C ARG A 113 -2.48 -14.95 1.35
N ARG A 114 -3.68 -14.51 0.93
CA ARG A 114 -3.92 -14.04 -0.45
C ARG A 114 -3.08 -12.83 -0.81
N ILE A 115 -2.90 -11.89 0.12
CA ILE A 115 -2.05 -10.71 -0.10
C ILE A 115 -0.59 -11.14 -0.26
N GLY A 116 -0.11 -12.05 0.58
CA GLY A 116 1.27 -12.53 0.50
C GLY A 116 1.57 -13.31 -0.77
N ASP A 117 0.64 -14.15 -1.22
CA ASP A 117 0.77 -14.88 -2.48
C ASP A 117 0.73 -13.95 -3.70
N GLY A 118 0.02 -12.82 -3.59
CA GLY A 118 -0.09 -11.82 -4.67
C GLY A 118 1.05 -10.81 -4.73
N THR A 119 1.87 -10.69 -3.69
CA THR A 119 2.89 -9.63 -3.56
C THR A 119 4.31 -10.21 -3.55
N ASP A 120 5.27 -9.44 -4.06
CA ASP A 120 6.66 -9.91 -4.13
C ASP A 120 7.39 -9.67 -2.81
N THR A 121 6.99 -8.64 -2.07
CA THR A 121 7.62 -8.27 -0.80
C THR A 121 6.56 -7.79 0.18
N ILE A 122 6.65 -8.30 1.41
CA ILE A 122 5.84 -7.86 2.53
C ILE A 122 6.77 -7.27 3.57
N THR A 123 6.59 -5.99 3.91
CA THR A 123 7.46 -5.32 4.87
C THR A 123 6.90 -5.44 6.29
N TYR A 124 7.77 -5.56 7.29
CA TYR A 124 7.41 -5.63 8.71
C TYR A 124 8.29 -4.70 9.56
N LEU A 125 7.79 -4.32 10.75
CA LEU A 125 8.47 -3.37 11.63
C LEU A 125 9.58 -4.02 12.47
N GLY A 126 9.28 -5.16 13.10
CA GLY A 126 10.22 -5.92 13.91
C GLY A 126 9.86 -7.39 14.06
N GLU A 127 10.72 -8.17 14.72
CA GLU A 127 10.61 -9.63 14.77
C GLU A 127 9.30 -10.11 15.42
N TYR A 128 8.81 -9.37 16.41
CA TYR A 128 7.51 -9.64 17.04
C TYR A 128 6.36 -9.60 16.01
N THR A 129 6.31 -8.56 15.16
CA THR A 129 5.30 -8.48 14.09
C THR A 129 5.54 -9.53 13.01
N ARG A 130 6.81 -9.81 12.68
CA ARG A 130 7.20 -10.79 11.66
C ARG A 130 6.68 -12.18 12.00
N SER A 131 6.98 -12.69 13.19
CA SER A 131 6.59 -14.06 13.60
C SER A 131 5.08 -14.30 13.50
N ARG A 132 4.27 -13.32 13.90
CA ARG A 132 2.81 -13.38 13.83
C ARG A 132 2.27 -13.35 12.40
N ILE A 133 2.80 -12.45 11.58
CA ILE A 133 2.39 -12.32 10.17
C ILE A 133 2.84 -13.55 9.38
N ALA A 134 4.09 -13.99 9.53
CA ALA A 134 4.64 -15.16 8.86
C ALA A 134 3.80 -16.42 9.11
N ALA A 135 3.27 -16.59 10.32
CA ALA A 135 2.39 -17.71 10.66
C ALA A 135 1.06 -17.71 9.87
N ALA A 136 0.62 -16.57 9.31
CA ALA A 136 -0.58 -16.46 8.48
C ALA A 136 -0.29 -16.56 6.97
N LEU A 137 0.98 -16.57 6.56
CA LEU A 137 1.42 -16.60 5.17
C LEU A 137 1.77 -18.01 4.71
N THR A 138 1.95 -18.18 3.39
CA THR A 138 2.64 -19.34 2.85
C THR A 138 4.14 -19.27 3.17
N PRO A 139 4.86 -20.41 3.23
CA PRO A 139 6.31 -20.41 3.45
C PRO A 139 7.08 -19.50 2.49
N ASP A 140 6.70 -19.55 1.20
CA ASP A 140 7.33 -18.70 0.17
C ASP A 140 7.08 -17.21 0.39
N ALA A 141 5.85 -16.83 0.77
CA ALA A 141 5.54 -15.43 1.08
C ALA A 141 6.25 -14.96 2.35
N ALA A 142 6.35 -15.81 3.37
CA ALA A 142 7.10 -15.53 4.60
C ALA A 142 8.61 -15.36 4.33
N ALA A 143 9.17 -16.14 3.40
CA ALA A 143 10.59 -16.05 3.01
C ALA A 143 10.93 -14.72 2.31
N ARG A 144 9.95 -14.05 1.69
CA ARG A 144 10.12 -12.75 1.02
C ARG A 144 9.83 -11.54 1.92
N MET A 145 9.64 -11.76 3.21
CA MET A 145 9.42 -10.67 4.15
C MET A 145 10.70 -9.86 4.37
N VAL A 146 10.58 -8.53 4.40
CA VAL A 146 11.72 -7.61 4.57
C VAL A 146 11.46 -6.66 5.73
N GLN A 147 12.44 -6.47 6.61
CA GLN A 147 12.31 -5.50 7.70
C GLN A 147 12.40 -4.09 7.13
N LEU A 148 11.41 -3.25 7.43
CA LEU A 148 11.39 -1.83 7.07
C LEU A 148 10.85 -1.03 8.26
N PRO A 149 11.71 -0.74 9.25
CA PRO A 149 11.31 0.09 10.37
C PRO A 149 11.20 1.56 9.93
N PRO A 150 10.38 2.38 10.60
CA PRO A 150 10.36 3.82 10.36
C PRO A 150 11.75 4.40 10.63
N GLY A 151 12.24 5.25 9.74
CA GLY A 151 13.43 6.05 9.98
C GLY A 151 13.12 7.17 10.98
N VAL A 152 14.11 7.53 11.79
CA VAL A 152 14.07 8.74 12.63
C VAL A 152 14.81 9.85 11.88
N ASP A 153 14.25 11.06 11.87
CA ASP A 153 14.98 12.23 11.40
C ASP A 153 15.81 12.78 12.56
N GLU A 154 17.13 12.74 12.44
CA GLU A 154 18.07 13.18 13.49
C GLU A 154 18.33 14.69 13.43
N LYS A 155 17.71 15.42 12.47
CA LYS A 155 17.90 16.87 12.31
C LYS A 155 16.78 17.72 12.92
N THR A 156 15.92 17.11 13.73
CA THR A 156 14.95 17.80 14.61
C THR A 156 15.27 17.45 16.05
#